data_AF-A2BVP0-F1
#
_entry.id   AF-A2BVP0-F1
#
_cell.length_a   1.000
_cell.length_b   1.000
_cell.length_c   1.000
_cell.angle_alpha   90.00
_cell.angle_beta   90.00
_cell.angle_gamma   90.00
#
_symmetry.space_group_name_H-M   'P 1'
#
loop_
_entity.id
_entity.type
_entity.pdbx_description
1 polymer ?
#
loop_
_entity_poly.entity_id
_entity_poly.type
_entity_poly.pdbx_seq_one_letter_code
_entity_poly.pdbx_strand_id
1 'polypeptide(L)'
;MSSLSDFLGEIGRHQLLTPEKELTMGRKVQEMVVLINRCQTAGGKGSACEYSEVEKKKIKIGEKAKNAMITANLRLVVNLAKRYQGKGLELLDLIQEGTLGLTRAVEKYDPSRGHRFSTYAYWWIRQGLNRALSTQSRTIRIPVNINEKLTKLRAAKSKLMQLKGFPPTSFELAEEMKITKEEIDELLSCELRSITVSLQGTVKSKSDPSELVDILPSDQTPPMELAELAERTASAWTLLDKANLTEKERKIVSLRFGLDGSNEWKTLAEVARHMSCSREYCRQVVQRALRKLRKAGIQNGLVDSVS
;
A
#
# COMPACT_ATOMS: atom_id res chain seq x y z
N MET A 1 11.94 0.87 31.50
CA MET A 1 12.90 1.83 30.90
C MET A 1 12.61 1.88 29.41
N SER A 2 12.72 3.04 28.77
CA SER A 2 12.40 3.16 27.34
C SER A 2 13.52 2.49 26.53
N SER A 3 13.19 1.66 25.54
CA SER A 3 14.18 1.02 24.66
C SER A 3 15.20 2.03 24.09
N LEU A 4 14.76 3.27 23.86
CA LEU A 4 15.60 4.37 23.41
C LEU A 4 16.62 4.84 24.46
N SER A 5 16.27 4.88 25.75
CA SER A 5 17.19 5.33 26.80
C SER A 5 18.33 4.35 26.99
N ASP A 6 18.03 3.06 26.92
CA ASP A 6 19.03 1.99 27.09
C ASP A 6 20.03 2.02 25.93
N PHE A 7 19.52 2.15 24.70
CA PHE A 7 20.33 2.29 23.50
C PHE A 7 21.23 3.53 23.52
N LEU A 8 20.72 4.69 23.93
CA LEU A 8 21.53 5.91 24.06
C LEU A 8 22.60 5.77 25.16
N GLY A 9 22.28 5.06 26.25
CA GLY A 9 23.22 4.73 27.30
C GLY A 9 24.37 3.85 26.81
N GLU A 10 24.08 2.83 26.01
CA GLU A 10 25.11 1.95 25.42
C GLU A 10 26.04 2.70 24.47
N ILE A 11 25.50 3.52 23.56
CA ILE A 11 26.32 4.28 22.62
C ILE A 11 27.21 5.30 23.34
N GLY A 12 26.73 5.86 24.45
CA GLY A 12 27.49 6.81 25.26
C GLY A 12 28.76 6.22 25.88
N ARG A 13 28.84 4.90 26.06
CA ARG A 13 29.99 4.21 26.66
C ARG A 13 31.19 4.09 25.71
N HIS A 14 30.98 4.18 24.39
CA HIS A 14 32.06 4.09 23.42
C HIS A 14 32.79 5.43 23.25
N GLN A 15 34.12 5.39 23.32
CA GLN A 15 34.95 6.57 23.08
C GLN A 15 34.93 7.01 21.62
N LEU A 16 34.99 8.34 21.43
CA LEU A 16 35.17 8.96 20.12
C LEU A 16 36.58 8.65 19.59
N LEU A 17 36.68 8.40 18.29
CA LEU A 17 37.96 8.16 17.63
C LEU A 17 38.70 9.48 17.39
N THR A 18 40.02 9.46 17.57
CA THR A 18 40.90 10.54 17.14
C THR A 18 41.15 10.44 15.63
N PRO A 19 41.55 11.53 14.94
CA PRO A 19 41.81 11.51 13.50
C PRO A 19 42.83 10.43 13.08
N GLU A 20 43.88 10.22 13.86
CA GLU A 20 44.88 9.17 13.59
C GLU A 20 44.30 7.75 13.72
N LYS A 21 43.43 7.54 14.73
CA LYS A 21 42.71 6.28 14.90
C LYS A 21 41.71 6.04 13.76
N GLU A 22 41.05 7.08 13.25
CA GLU A 22 40.17 6.97 12.06
C GLU A 22 40.97 6.46 10.84
N LEU A 23 42.18 6.98 10.61
CA LEU A 23 43.03 6.56 9.50
C LEU A 23 43.52 5.11 9.64
N THR A 24 44.02 4.74 10.82
CA THR A 24 44.53 3.38 11.06
C THR A 24 43.43 2.32 10.96
N MET A 25 42.24 2.62 11.48
CA MET A 25 41.09 1.71 11.39
C MET A 25 40.56 1.64 9.96
N GLY A 26 40.48 2.77 9.25
CA GLY A 26 40.08 2.81 7.84
C GLY A 26 40.99 1.98 6.94
N ARG A 27 42.31 2.00 7.17
CA ARG A 27 43.27 1.14 6.44
C ARG A 27 43.01 -0.35 6.65
N LYS A 28 42.78 -0.76 7.90
CA LYS A 28 42.44 -2.16 8.24
C LYS A 28 41.13 -2.62 7.58
N VAL A 29 40.13 -1.74 7.52
CA VAL A 29 38.86 -2.02 6.84
C VAL A 29 39.07 -2.15 5.33
N GLN A 30 39.83 -1.25 4.71
CA GLN A 30 40.16 -1.31 3.29
C GLN A 30 40.86 -2.62 2.91
N GLU A 31 41.86 -3.04 3.68
CA GLU A 31 42.55 -4.32 3.47
C GLU A 31 41.57 -5.51 3.49
N MET A 32 40.63 -5.53 4.44
CA MET A 32 39.59 -6.54 4.51
C MET A 32 38.64 -6.47 3.31
N VAL A 33 38.19 -5.28 2.92
CA VAL A 33 37.25 -5.11 1.80
C VAL A 33 37.86 -5.58 0.49
N VAL A 34 39.16 -5.35 0.25
CA VAL A 34 39.87 -5.86 -0.94
C VAL A 34 39.86 -7.39 -0.96
N LEU A 35 40.13 -8.04 0.18
CA LEU A 35 40.10 -9.51 0.29
C LEU A 35 38.70 -10.08 0.04
N ILE A 36 37.66 -9.46 0.63
CA ILE A 36 36.27 -9.89 0.44
C ILE A 36 35.83 -9.69 -1.02
N ASN A 37 36.17 -8.55 -1.63
CA ASN A 37 35.82 -8.24 -3.00
C ASN A 37 36.47 -9.21 -4.00
N ARG A 38 37.69 -9.72 -3.72
CA ARG A 38 38.35 -10.75 -4.55
C ARG A 38 37.46 -11.97 -4.77
N CYS A 39 36.83 -12.45 -3.69
CA CYS A 39 35.93 -13.60 -3.77
C CYS A 39 34.61 -13.23 -4.45
N GLN A 40 34.08 -12.03 -4.21
CA GLN A 40 32.84 -11.56 -4.83
C GLN A 40 32.96 -11.37 -6.35
N THR A 41 34.07 -10.80 -6.83
CA THR A 41 34.31 -10.59 -8.27
C THR A 41 34.53 -11.91 -9.03
N ALA A 42 35.01 -12.95 -8.35
CA ALA A 42 35.14 -14.29 -8.90
C ALA A 42 33.82 -15.10 -8.93
N GLY A 43 32.67 -14.48 -8.60
CA GLY A 43 31.37 -15.15 -8.61
C GLY A 43 31.07 -15.99 -7.37
N GLY A 44 31.82 -15.80 -6.28
CA GLY A 44 31.53 -16.41 -4.97
C GLY A 44 31.86 -17.90 -4.85
N LYS A 45 32.54 -18.49 -5.85
CA LYS A 45 33.01 -19.88 -5.83
C LYS A 45 34.41 -19.98 -6.45
N GLY A 46 35.20 -20.96 -5.98
CA GLY A 46 36.54 -21.27 -6.51
C GLY A 46 37.70 -20.82 -5.62
N SER A 47 38.92 -21.01 -6.13
CA SER A 47 40.18 -20.76 -5.42
C SER A 47 40.38 -19.30 -5.00
N ALA A 48 39.70 -18.34 -5.64
CA ALA A 48 39.70 -16.93 -5.24
C ALA A 48 39.06 -16.68 -3.85
N CYS A 49 38.19 -17.58 -3.40
CA CYS A 49 37.54 -17.55 -2.09
C CYS A 49 38.28 -18.38 -1.02
N GLU A 50 39.37 -19.06 -1.39
CA GLU A 50 40.23 -19.74 -0.44
C GLU A 50 41.16 -18.71 0.21
N TYR A 51 40.90 -18.45 1.50
CA TYR A 51 41.70 -17.52 2.28
C TYR A 51 42.81 -18.25 3.01
N SER A 52 44.05 -17.78 2.85
CA SER A 52 45.16 -18.23 3.71
C SER A 52 44.90 -17.88 5.18
N GLU A 53 45.52 -18.59 6.13
CA GLU A 53 45.42 -18.27 7.56
C GLU A 53 45.82 -16.82 7.88
N VAL A 54 46.74 -16.24 7.10
CA VAL A 54 47.11 -14.82 7.21
C VAL A 54 45.96 -13.91 6.75
N GLU A 55 45.29 -14.26 5.65
CA GLU A 55 44.15 -13.50 5.12
C GLU A 55 42.95 -13.58 6.06
N LYS A 56 42.66 -14.75 6.63
CA LYS A 56 41.62 -14.92 7.65
C LYS A 56 41.88 -14.05 8.88
N LYS A 57 43.14 -13.96 9.33
CA LYS A 57 43.53 -13.05 10.43
C LYS A 57 43.29 -11.58 10.06
N LYS A 58 43.65 -11.16 8.85
CA LYS A 58 43.39 -9.80 8.35
C LYS A 58 41.89 -9.48 8.29
N ILE A 59 41.07 -10.42 7.82
CA ILE A 59 39.60 -10.27 7.78
C ILE A 59 39.06 -10.03 9.19
N LYS A 60 39.42 -10.88 10.17
CA LYS A 60 38.98 -10.71 11.57
C LYS A 60 39.41 -9.37 12.18
N ILE A 61 40.62 -8.88 11.85
CA ILE A 61 41.10 -7.57 12.30
C ILE A 61 40.30 -6.44 11.65
N GLY A 62 40.01 -6.56 10.35
CA GLY A 62 39.18 -5.61 9.62
C GLY A 62 37.75 -5.56 10.12
N GLU A 63 37.14 -6.70 10.46
CA GLU A 63 35.78 -6.76 11.04
C GLU A 63 35.73 -6.05 12.39
N LYS A 64 36.71 -6.31 13.27
CA LYS A 64 36.84 -5.59 14.54
C LYS A 64 37.03 -4.09 14.33
N ALA A 65 37.85 -3.69 13.35
CA ALA A 65 38.07 -2.30 13.02
C ALA A 65 36.79 -1.63 12.48
N LYS A 66 36.04 -2.31 11.60
CA LYS A 66 34.75 -1.88 11.07
C LYS A 66 33.75 -1.66 12.20
N ASN A 67 33.57 -2.65 13.08
CA ASN A 67 32.63 -2.57 14.19
C ASN A 67 32.98 -1.41 15.13
N ALA A 68 34.26 -1.24 15.47
CA ALA A 68 34.72 -0.13 16.30
C ALA A 68 34.53 1.24 15.61
N MET A 69 34.73 1.34 14.29
CA MET A 69 34.43 2.57 13.54
C MET A 69 32.93 2.88 13.54
N ILE A 70 32.08 1.87 13.41
CA ILE A 70 30.62 2.05 13.45
C ILE A 70 30.20 2.53 14.84
N THR A 71 30.56 1.80 15.92
CA THR A 71 30.13 2.13 17.29
C THR A 71 30.59 3.51 17.74
N ALA A 72 31.82 3.92 17.40
CA ALA A 72 32.32 5.25 17.73
C ALA A 72 31.55 6.39 17.04
N ASN A 73 30.92 6.11 15.89
CA ASN A 73 30.21 7.10 15.09
C ASN A 73 28.67 7.01 15.17
N LEU A 74 28.11 6.10 15.98
CA LEU A 74 26.66 6.01 16.16
C LEU A 74 26.04 7.31 16.70
N ARG A 75 26.78 8.08 17.51
CA ARG A 75 26.36 9.40 18.01
C ARG A 75 26.07 10.39 16.87
N LEU A 76 26.84 10.33 15.78
CA LEU A 76 26.62 11.15 14.59
C LEU A 76 25.29 10.79 13.91
N VAL A 77 24.98 9.49 13.81
CA VAL A 77 23.73 8.99 13.24
C VAL A 77 22.54 9.50 14.04
N VAL A 78 22.57 9.36 15.37
CA VAL A 78 21.50 9.86 16.26
C VAL A 78 21.28 11.36 16.06
N ASN A 79 22.36 12.16 16.04
CA ASN A 79 22.28 13.60 15.84
C ASN A 79 21.65 13.99 14.49
N LEU A 80 21.92 13.22 13.43
CA LEU A 80 21.34 13.47 12.12
C LEU A 80 19.88 12.99 12.04
N ALA A 81 19.57 11.82 12.60
CA ALA A 81 18.23 11.22 12.62
C ALA A 81 17.22 12.09 13.38
N LYS A 82 17.62 12.74 14.47
CA LYS A 82 16.77 13.69 15.23
C LYS A 82 16.14 14.78 14.35
N ARG A 83 16.82 15.23 13.29
CA ARG A 83 16.29 16.26 12.37
C ARG A 83 15.14 15.76 11.48
N TYR A 84 14.93 14.46 11.42
CA TYR A 84 13.89 13.81 10.60
C TYR A 84 12.75 13.22 11.45
N GLN A 85 12.76 13.47 12.77
CA GLN A 85 11.69 13.05 13.66
C GLN A 85 10.36 13.72 13.26
N GLY A 86 9.26 12.99 13.41
CA GLY A 86 7.91 13.48 13.08
C GLY A 86 7.56 13.43 11.59
N LYS A 87 8.38 12.78 10.74
CA LYS A 87 8.13 12.61 9.30
C LYS A 87 7.53 11.25 8.91
N GLY A 88 6.88 10.57 9.87
CA GLY A 88 6.18 9.30 9.64
C GLY A 88 6.95 8.02 10.01
N LEU A 89 8.22 8.12 10.42
CA LEU A 89 8.98 6.99 10.97
C LEU A 89 9.37 7.24 12.42
N GLU A 90 9.46 6.16 13.20
CA GLU A 90 9.97 6.21 14.56
C GLU A 90 11.47 6.58 14.58
N LEU A 91 11.91 7.25 15.65
CA LEU A 91 13.31 7.62 15.79
C LEU A 91 14.25 6.40 15.78
N LEU A 92 13.84 5.28 16.38
CA LEU A 92 14.64 4.05 16.38
C LEU A 92 14.83 3.51 14.95
N ASP A 93 13.77 3.48 14.15
CA ASP A 93 13.85 3.05 12.74
C ASP A 93 14.77 3.96 11.92
N LEU A 94 14.64 5.29 12.11
CA LEU A 94 15.53 6.25 11.47
C LEU A 94 17.00 6.01 11.86
N ILE A 95 17.27 5.72 13.14
CA ILE A 95 18.62 5.40 13.60
C ILE A 95 19.13 4.12 12.94
N GLN A 96 18.32 3.08 12.81
CA GLN A 96 18.74 1.83 12.17
C GLN A 96 19.07 2.03 10.69
N GLU A 97 18.21 2.71 9.95
CA GLU A 97 18.45 3.03 8.53
C GLU A 97 19.66 3.95 8.34
N GLY A 98 19.86 4.90 9.26
CA GLY A 98 21.07 5.71 9.31
C GLY A 98 22.33 4.89 9.61
N THR A 99 22.23 3.86 10.45
CA THR A 99 23.33 2.92 10.78
C THR A 99 23.70 2.05 9.58
N LEU A 100 22.73 1.64 8.76
CA LEU A 100 22.97 0.98 7.49
C LEU A 100 23.73 1.90 6.51
N GLY A 101 23.37 3.19 6.46
CA GLY A 101 24.11 4.20 5.71
C GLY A 101 25.55 4.37 6.22
N LEU A 102 25.73 4.48 7.54
CA LEU A 102 27.05 4.56 8.19
C LEU A 102 27.93 3.34 7.87
N THR A 103 27.36 2.14 7.90
CA THR A 103 28.08 0.89 7.59
C THR A 103 28.65 0.93 6.17
N ARG A 104 27.84 1.35 5.19
CA ARG A 104 28.29 1.55 3.80
C ARG A 104 29.36 2.63 3.69
N ALA A 105 29.27 3.68 4.49
CA ALA A 105 30.30 4.71 4.55
C ALA A 105 31.63 4.15 5.05
N VAL A 106 31.63 3.31 6.09
CA VAL A 106 32.84 2.67 6.62
C VAL A 106 33.47 1.74 5.58
N GLU A 107 32.67 0.97 4.84
CA GLU A 107 33.17 0.07 3.79
C GLU A 107 33.81 0.80 2.61
N LYS A 108 33.29 1.98 2.24
CA LYS A 108 33.74 2.75 1.07
C LYS A 108 34.66 3.91 1.41
N TYR A 109 34.96 4.13 2.69
CA TYR A 109 35.81 5.23 3.13
C TYR A 109 37.26 5.01 2.70
N ASP A 110 37.84 6.03 2.08
CA ASP A 110 39.22 6.03 1.60
C ASP A 110 40.10 6.95 2.46
N PRO A 111 40.97 6.39 3.33
CA PRO A 111 41.85 7.16 4.20
C PRO A 111 42.90 7.99 3.46
N SER A 112 43.19 7.70 2.19
CA SER A 112 44.23 8.40 1.42
C SER A 112 43.84 9.83 1.05
N ARG A 113 42.54 10.13 1.01
CA ARG A 113 41.99 11.43 0.59
C ARG A 113 42.13 12.55 1.62
N GLY A 114 42.56 12.24 2.85
CA GLY A 114 42.84 13.25 3.88
C GLY A 114 41.62 13.98 4.47
N HIS A 115 40.38 13.57 4.14
CA HIS A 115 39.17 14.14 4.73
C HIS A 115 38.75 13.40 6.00
N ARG A 116 38.12 14.09 6.95
CA ARG A 116 37.56 13.45 8.16
C ARG A 116 36.47 12.45 7.78
N PHE A 117 36.42 11.33 8.49
CA PHE A 117 35.41 10.29 8.26
C PHE A 117 33.97 10.83 8.39
N SER A 118 33.73 11.73 9.35
CA SER A 118 32.42 12.36 9.58
C SER A 118 31.89 13.10 8.36
N THR A 119 32.75 13.80 7.60
CA THR A 119 32.38 14.52 6.37
C THR A 119 31.90 13.56 5.29
N TYR A 120 32.56 12.42 5.15
CA TYR A 120 32.17 11.39 4.18
C TYR A 120 30.91 10.63 4.63
N ALA A 121 30.85 10.24 5.90
CA ALA A 121 29.74 9.49 6.47
C ALA A 121 28.42 10.29 6.43
N TYR A 122 28.48 11.61 6.57
CA TYR A 122 27.31 12.49 6.50
C TYR A 122 26.44 12.21 5.26
N TRP A 123 27.05 12.07 4.09
CA TRP A 123 26.34 11.86 2.83
C TRP A 123 25.62 10.51 2.79
N TRP A 124 26.31 9.45 3.21
CA TRP A 124 25.74 8.09 3.24
C TRP A 124 24.63 7.94 4.28
N ILE A 125 24.79 8.54 5.48
CA ILE A 125 23.75 8.52 6.51
C ILE A 125 22.54 9.30 6.00
N ARG A 126 22.74 10.49 5.42
CA ARG A 126 21.64 11.31 4.86
C ARG A 126 20.91 10.58 3.72
N GLN A 127 21.64 9.90 2.85
CA GLN A 127 21.05 9.11 1.77
C GLN A 127 20.23 7.94 2.33
N GLY A 128 20.75 7.21 3.33
CA GLY A 128 20.03 6.13 4.02
C GLY A 128 18.72 6.62 4.63
N LEU A 129 18.77 7.71 5.40
CA LEU A 129 17.60 8.34 6.02
C LEU A 129 16.55 8.79 5.00
N ASN A 130 16.96 9.50 3.94
CA ASN A 130 16.04 9.96 2.90
C ASN A 130 15.41 8.80 2.13
N ARG A 131 16.19 7.74 1.85
CA ARG A 131 15.69 6.53 1.20
C ARG A 131 14.65 5.84 2.08
N ALA A 132 14.96 5.63 3.36
CA ALA A 132 14.05 5.02 4.33
C ALA A 132 12.72 5.78 4.43
N LEU A 133 12.79 7.10 4.62
CA LEU A 133 11.62 7.97 4.61
C LEU A 133 10.83 7.84 3.31
N SER A 134 11.50 7.79 2.16
CA SER A 134 10.81 7.65 0.89
C SER A 134 10.09 6.31 0.75
N THR A 135 10.67 5.24 1.30
CA THR A 135 10.18 3.87 1.12
C THR A 135 9.20 3.38 2.17
N GLN A 136 9.31 3.86 3.41
CA GLN A 136 8.65 3.30 4.60
C GLN A 136 7.78 4.32 5.36
N SER A 137 7.90 5.64 5.12
CA SER A 137 7.16 6.64 5.92
C SER A 137 5.64 6.67 5.71
N ARG A 138 5.15 6.00 4.66
CA ARG A 138 3.73 6.00 4.30
C ARG A 138 3.18 4.59 4.37
N THR A 139 1.95 4.47 4.88
CA THR A 139 1.15 3.23 4.88
C THR A 139 1.01 2.67 3.47
N ILE A 140 0.68 3.53 2.50
CA ILE A 140 0.65 3.18 1.07
C ILE A 140 1.97 3.62 0.46
N ARG A 141 2.79 2.63 0.07
CA ARG A 141 4.12 2.86 -0.50
C ARG A 141 4.04 3.59 -1.83
N ILE A 142 4.85 4.64 -1.97
CA ILE A 142 5.05 5.38 -3.21
C ILE A 142 6.45 5.08 -3.78
N PRO A 143 6.59 4.85 -5.09
CA PRO A 143 7.90 4.73 -5.75
C PRO A 143 8.79 5.97 -5.55
N VAL A 144 10.11 5.76 -5.48
CA VAL A 144 11.09 6.83 -5.18
C VAL A 144 11.01 7.97 -6.18
N ASN A 145 10.92 7.68 -7.48
CA ASN A 145 10.84 8.69 -8.54
C ASN A 145 9.62 9.62 -8.38
N ILE A 146 8.47 9.04 -7.99
CA ILE A 146 7.24 9.80 -7.76
C ILE A 146 7.40 10.66 -6.48
N ASN A 147 8.02 10.12 -5.43
CA ASN A 147 8.24 10.87 -4.19
C ASN A 147 9.24 12.03 -4.36
N GLU A 148 10.24 11.88 -5.24
CA GLU A 148 11.12 12.98 -5.64
C GLU A 148 10.34 14.08 -6.36
N LYS A 149 9.46 13.72 -7.32
CA LYS A 149 8.55 14.67 -7.98
C LYS A 149 7.64 15.36 -6.95
N LEU A 150 7.06 14.62 -6.00
CA LEU A 150 6.22 15.18 -4.92
C LEU A 150 6.99 16.15 -4.01
N THR A 151 8.24 15.85 -3.69
CA THR A 151 9.08 16.74 -2.87
C THR A 151 9.37 18.05 -3.61
N LYS A 152 9.65 17.98 -4.92
CA LYS A 152 9.79 19.17 -5.77
C LYS A 152 8.47 19.95 -5.89
N LEU A 153 7.34 19.25 -6.03
CA LEU A 153 6.01 19.85 -6.07
C LEU A 153 5.71 20.64 -4.77
N ARG A 154 6.02 20.06 -3.60
CA ARG A 154 5.86 20.78 -2.31
C ARG A 154 6.77 21.99 -2.21
N ALA A 155 8.01 21.89 -2.66
CA ALA A 155 8.94 23.01 -2.69
C ALA A 155 8.45 24.14 -3.62
N ALA A 156 7.98 23.80 -4.82
CA ALA A 156 7.40 24.74 -5.77
C ALA A 156 6.13 25.40 -5.21
N LYS A 157 5.23 24.59 -4.61
CA LYS A 157 4.01 25.08 -3.93
C LYS A 157 4.35 26.08 -2.82
N SER A 158 5.33 25.76 -1.97
CA SER A 158 5.79 26.65 -0.89
C SER A 158 6.41 27.94 -1.44
N LYS A 159 7.21 27.86 -2.50
CA LYS A 159 7.85 29.02 -3.13
C LYS A 159 6.82 29.96 -3.76
N LEU A 160 5.87 29.42 -4.55
CA LEU A 160 4.80 30.21 -5.17
C LEU A 160 3.87 30.82 -4.12
N MET A 161 3.55 30.06 -3.06
CA MET A 161 2.74 30.57 -1.94
C MET A 161 3.44 31.73 -1.22
N GLN A 162 4.76 31.69 -1.04
CA GLN A 162 5.53 32.79 -0.47
C GLN A 162 5.57 34.03 -1.39
N LEU A 163 5.66 33.82 -2.71
CA LEU A 163 5.72 34.92 -3.67
C LEU A 163 4.36 35.60 -3.89
N LYS A 164 3.27 34.83 -3.95
CA LYS A 164 1.94 35.30 -4.33
C LYS A 164 1.00 35.52 -3.15
N GLY A 165 1.24 34.88 -2.02
CA GLY A 165 0.38 34.96 -0.82
C GLY A 165 -0.90 34.11 -0.88
N PHE A 166 -1.16 33.42 -1.99
CA PHE A 166 -2.30 32.51 -2.17
C PHE A 166 -1.85 31.14 -2.71
N PRO A 167 -2.65 30.07 -2.53
CA PRO A 167 -2.28 28.75 -3.05
C PRO A 167 -2.22 28.76 -4.59
N PRO A 168 -1.11 28.26 -5.19
CA PRO A 168 -0.94 28.28 -6.63
C PRO A 168 -1.91 27.33 -7.34
N THR A 169 -2.28 27.66 -8.58
CA THR A 169 -3.11 26.80 -9.44
C THR A 169 -2.28 25.69 -10.09
N SER A 170 -2.91 24.61 -10.56
CA SER A 170 -2.20 23.52 -11.26
C SER A 170 -1.41 24.02 -12.48
N PHE A 171 -1.89 25.06 -13.16
CA PHE A 171 -1.23 25.65 -14.32
C PHE A 171 0.08 26.36 -13.92
N GLU A 172 0.06 27.14 -12.85
CA GLU A 172 1.26 27.84 -12.36
C GLU A 172 2.31 26.86 -11.83
N LEU A 173 1.88 25.77 -11.20
CA LEU A 173 2.77 24.69 -10.79
C LEU A 173 3.40 23.99 -12.02
N ALA A 174 2.65 23.87 -13.13
CA ALA A 174 3.12 23.28 -14.39
C ALA A 174 4.23 24.12 -15.01
N GLU A 175 4.06 25.44 -15.03
CA GLU A 175 5.08 26.37 -15.51
C GLU A 175 6.35 26.34 -14.63
N GLU A 176 6.20 26.38 -13.30
CA GLU A 176 7.36 26.38 -12.38
C GLU A 176 8.13 25.06 -12.42
N MET A 177 7.43 23.92 -12.52
CA MET A 177 8.06 22.59 -12.58
C MET A 177 8.50 22.17 -13.99
N LYS A 178 8.05 22.89 -15.04
CA LYS A 178 8.25 22.56 -16.47
C LYS A 178 7.71 21.19 -16.85
N ILE A 179 6.51 20.87 -16.37
CA ILE A 179 5.82 19.59 -16.58
C ILE A 179 4.41 19.89 -17.10
N THR A 180 3.74 18.92 -17.75
CA THR A 180 2.34 19.08 -18.19
C THR A 180 1.38 19.21 -17.01
N LYS A 181 0.23 19.87 -17.26
CA LYS A 181 -0.83 20.00 -16.24
C LYS A 181 -1.38 18.64 -15.82
N GLU A 182 -1.55 17.72 -16.77
CA GLU A 182 -2.05 16.36 -16.53
C GLU A 182 -1.16 15.61 -15.54
N GLU A 183 0.17 15.65 -15.73
CA GLU A 183 1.12 15.04 -14.80
C GLU A 183 1.04 15.66 -13.38
N ILE A 184 0.74 16.95 -13.27
CA ILE A 184 0.56 17.59 -11.95
C ILE A 184 -0.73 17.16 -11.29
N ASP A 185 -1.83 17.07 -12.04
CA ASP A 185 -3.10 16.61 -11.51
C ASP A 185 -3.00 15.12 -11.08
N GLU A 186 -2.23 14.30 -11.79
CA GLU A 186 -1.86 12.95 -11.37
C GLU A 186 -1.02 12.95 -10.08
N LEU A 187 0.01 13.79 -9.97
CA LEU A 187 0.84 13.88 -8.77
C LEU A 187 0.03 14.34 -7.55
N LEU A 188 -0.85 15.32 -7.71
CA LEU A 188 -1.76 15.78 -6.65
C LEU A 188 -2.73 14.67 -6.25
N SER A 189 -3.25 13.91 -7.21
CA SER A 189 -4.10 12.74 -6.96
C SER A 189 -3.36 11.65 -6.19
N CYS A 190 -2.10 11.37 -6.55
CA CYS A 190 -1.23 10.44 -5.82
C CYS A 190 -0.95 10.92 -4.39
N GLU A 191 -0.72 12.21 -4.17
CA GLU A 191 -0.53 12.78 -2.84
C GLU A 191 -1.77 12.55 -1.97
N LEU A 192 -2.97 12.86 -2.49
CA LEU A 192 -4.24 12.67 -1.79
C LEU A 192 -4.52 11.21 -1.45
N ARG A 193 -4.35 10.29 -2.42
CA ARG A 193 -4.58 8.85 -2.21
C ARG A 193 -3.61 8.23 -1.19
N SER A 194 -2.44 8.84 -1.00
CA SER A 194 -1.45 8.32 -0.04
C SER A 194 -1.74 8.71 1.42
N ILE A 195 -2.68 9.61 1.66
CA ILE A 195 -3.08 10.03 3.01
C ILE A 195 -4.12 9.04 3.52
N THR A 196 -3.73 8.25 4.51
CA THR A 196 -4.64 7.30 5.18
C THR A 196 -5.18 7.90 6.46
N VAL A 197 -6.47 7.73 6.71
CA VAL A 197 -7.12 8.07 7.98
C VAL A 197 -7.41 6.81 8.78
N SER A 198 -7.37 6.91 10.11
CA SER A 198 -7.75 5.79 10.97
C SER A 198 -9.25 5.57 10.94
N LEU A 199 -9.67 4.34 10.68
CA LEU A 199 -11.07 3.94 10.72
C LEU A 199 -11.63 3.94 12.15
N GLN A 200 -10.79 3.65 13.14
CA GLN A 200 -11.11 3.77 14.57
C GLN A 200 -11.00 5.22 15.08
N GLY A 201 -10.81 6.19 14.17
CA GLY A 201 -10.81 7.60 14.53
C GLY A 201 -12.21 8.01 14.99
N THR A 202 -12.33 8.50 16.23
CA THR A 202 -13.61 9.01 16.75
C THR A 202 -14.01 10.27 15.99
N VAL A 203 -15.20 10.26 15.40
CA VAL A 203 -15.80 11.42 14.75
C VAL A 203 -16.57 12.21 15.80
N LYS A 204 -16.29 13.51 15.92
CA LYS A 204 -17.04 14.40 16.82
C LYS A 204 -18.46 14.58 16.30
N SER A 205 -19.40 13.75 16.75
CA SER A 205 -20.83 13.98 16.60
C SER A 205 -21.41 14.63 17.86
N LYS A 206 -22.52 15.36 17.70
CA LYS A 206 -23.22 16.03 18.82
C LYS A 206 -23.88 15.04 19.78
N SER A 207 -24.15 13.81 19.33
CA SER A 207 -24.99 12.86 20.06
C SER A 207 -24.25 11.68 20.68
N ASP A 208 -23.04 11.33 20.23
CA ASP A 208 -22.13 10.35 20.86
C ASP A 208 -20.81 10.27 20.07
N PRO A 209 -19.68 9.84 20.67
CA PRO A 209 -18.45 9.57 19.94
C PRO A 209 -18.60 8.28 19.11
N SER A 210 -19.00 8.42 17.84
CA SER A 210 -19.01 7.29 16.89
C SER A 210 -17.63 7.12 16.24
N GLU A 211 -17.23 5.88 15.96
CA GLU A 211 -16.04 5.62 15.15
C GLU A 211 -16.34 5.90 13.67
N LEU A 212 -15.29 6.16 12.88
CA LEU A 212 -15.47 6.37 11.43
C LEU A 212 -15.97 5.08 10.74
N VAL A 213 -15.60 3.89 11.24
CA VAL A 213 -16.12 2.60 10.74
C VAL A 213 -17.64 2.56 10.73
N ASP A 214 -18.27 3.02 11.81
CA ASP A 214 -19.72 2.88 12.03
C ASP A 214 -20.55 3.78 11.09
N ILE A 215 -19.92 4.81 10.52
CA ILE A 215 -20.56 5.80 9.65
C ILE A 215 -20.45 5.40 8.18
N LEU A 216 -19.47 4.57 7.81
CA LEU A 216 -19.22 4.24 6.42
C LEU A 216 -20.30 3.29 5.88
N PRO A 217 -20.89 3.60 4.71
CA PRO A 217 -21.84 2.71 4.08
C PRO A 217 -21.14 1.41 3.64
N SER A 218 -21.81 0.28 3.86
CA SER A 218 -21.38 -1.01 3.32
C SER A 218 -21.97 -1.23 1.93
N ASP A 219 -21.21 -1.86 1.04
CA ASP A 219 -21.73 -2.33 -0.27
C ASP A 219 -22.66 -3.53 -0.15
N GLN A 220 -22.82 -4.09 1.05
CA GLN A 220 -23.72 -5.20 1.31
C GLN A 220 -25.17 -4.72 1.33
N THR A 221 -26.04 -5.49 0.68
CA THR A 221 -27.49 -5.28 0.77
C THR A 221 -27.94 -5.42 2.23
N PRO A 222 -28.70 -4.47 2.77
CA PRO A 222 -29.13 -4.52 4.15
C PRO A 222 -29.99 -5.77 4.42
N PRO A 223 -29.95 -6.34 5.64
CA PRO A 223 -30.70 -7.57 5.97
C PRO A 223 -32.20 -7.48 5.70
N MET A 224 -32.79 -6.30 5.85
CA MET A 224 -34.21 -6.06 5.56
C MET A 224 -34.52 -6.25 4.06
N GLU A 225 -33.70 -5.70 3.16
CA GLU A 225 -33.88 -5.88 1.72
C GLU A 225 -33.67 -7.35 1.30
N LEU A 226 -32.72 -8.04 1.93
CA LEU A 226 -32.52 -9.48 1.72
C LEU A 226 -33.75 -10.31 2.15
N ALA A 227 -34.32 -9.99 3.31
CA ALA A 227 -35.55 -10.63 3.79
C ALA A 227 -36.73 -10.36 2.86
N GLU A 228 -36.90 -9.11 2.41
CA GLU A 228 -37.96 -8.73 1.46
C GLU A 228 -37.79 -9.45 0.11
N LEU A 229 -36.56 -9.58 -0.39
CA LEU A 229 -36.28 -10.35 -1.61
C LEU A 229 -36.59 -11.84 -1.44
N ALA A 230 -36.23 -12.42 -0.29
CA ALA A 230 -36.56 -13.81 0.04
C ALA A 230 -38.08 -14.04 0.14
N GLU A 231 -38.81 -13.11 0.76
CA GLU A 231 -40.27 -13.18 0.86
C GLU A 231 -40.96 -13.01 -0.50
N ARG A 232 -40.48 -12.08 -1.35
CA ARG A 232 -40.96 -11.90 -2.72
C ARG A 232 -40.75 -13.13 -3.58
N THR A 233 -39.56 -13.74 -3.48
CA THR A 233 -39.27 -14.98 -4.23
C THR A 233 -40.13 -16.14 -3.72
N ALA A 234 -40.25 -16.33 -2.41
CA ALA A 234 -41.16 -17.33 -1.83
C ALA A 234 -42.62 -17.10 -2.26
N SER A 235 -43.09 -15.85 -2.25
CA SER A 235 -44.43 -15.48 -2.72
C SER A 235 -44.62 -15.82 -4.20
N ALA A 236 -43.63 -15.56 -5.05
CA ALA A 236 -43.65 -15.96 -6.46
C ALA A 236 -43.76 -17.48 -6.64
N TRP A 237 -43.05 -18.26 -5.83
CA TRP A 237 -43.15 -19.72 -5.81
C TRP A 237 -44.54 -20.20 -5.38
N THR A 238 -45.08 -19.67 -4.28
CA THR A 238 -46.43 -20.03 -3.83
C THR A 238 -47.51 -19.70 -4.86
N LEU A 239 -47.36 -18.61 -5.62
CA LEU A 239 -48.27 -18.28 -6.73
C LEU A 239 -48.17 -19.26 -7.89
N LEU A 240 -46.97 -19.72 -8.25
CA LEU A 240 -46.78 -20.75 -9.27
C LEU A 240 -47.37 -22.10 -8.86
N ASP A 241 -47.39 -22.41 -7.56
CA ASP A 241 -47.98 -23.63 -7.02
C ASP A 241 -49.51 -23.57 -6.93
N LYS A 242 -50.05 -22.45 -6.45
CA LYS A 242 -51.50 -22.25 -6.29
C LYS A 242 -52.24 -21.97 -7.59
N ALA A 243 -51.56 -21.38 -8.58
CA ALA A 243 -52.19 -21.12 -9.86
C ALA A 243 -52.37 -22.45 -10.62
N ASN A 244 -53.56 -22.66 -11.18
CA ASN A 244 -53.96 -23.88 -11.88
C ASN A 244 -53.28 -24.00 -13.27
N LEU A 245 -51.94 -24.08 -13.25
CA LEU A 245 -51.06 -24.23 -14.40
C LEU A 245 -50.84 -25.71 -14.67
N THR A 246 -50.80 -26.05 -15.96
CA THR A 246 -50.29 -27.36 -16.38
C THR A 246 -48.78 -27.44 -16.16
N GLU A 247 -48.23 -28.64 -15.99
CA GLU A 247 -46.80 -28.86 -15.77
C GLU A 247 -45.93 -28.25 -16.89
N LYS A 248 -46.44 -28.26 -18.14
CA LYS A 248 -45.81 -27.60 -19.30
C LYS A 248 -45.84 -26.07 -19.19
N GLU A 249 -46.94 -25.47 -18.73
CA GLU A 249 -47.06 -24.03 -18.51
C GLU A 249 -46.08 -23.56 -17.42
N ARG A 250 -46.01 -24.29 -16.30
CA ARG A 250 -45.10 -23.98 -15.18
C ARG A 250 -43.64 -23.98 -15.63
N LYS A 251 -43.22 -25.01 -16.37
CA LYS A 251 -41.84 -25.16 -16.84
C LYS A 251 -41.42 -24.09 -17.85
N ILE A 252 -42.34 -23.65 -18.72
CA ILE A 252 -42.10 -22.56 -19.67
C ILE A 252 -41.94 -21.22 -18.94
N VAL A 253 -42.77 -20.95 -17.92
CA VAL A 253 -42.69 -19.72 -17.13
C VAL A 253 -41.43 -19.69 -16.26
N SER A 254 -41.08 -20.82 -15.62
CA SER A 254 -39.86 -20.88 -14.79
C SER A 254 -38.59 -20.68 -15.61
N LEU A 255 -38.49 -21.30 -16.79
CA LEU A 255 -37.35 -21.12 -17.71
C LEU A 255 -37.31 -19.71 -18.31
N ARG A 256 -38.47 -19.09 -18.55
CA ARG A 256 -38.53 -17.74 -19.12
C ARG A 256 -38.01 -16.68 -18.13
N PHE A 257 -38.41 -16.78 -16.87
CA PHE A 257 -38.06 -15.80 -15.84
C PHE A 257 -36.88 -16.21 -14.96
N GLY A 258 -36.21 -17.32 -15.28
CA GLY A 258 -35.05 -17.79 -14.51
C GLY A 258 -35.37 -18.27 -13.10
N LEU A 259 -36.63 -18.66 -12.86
CA LEU A 259 -37.08 -19.11 -11.55
C LEU A 259 -36.55 -20.51 -11.22
N ASP A 260 -35.94 -21.26 -12.15
CA ASP A 260 -35.42 -22.61 -11.88
C ASP A 260 -34.13 -22.67 -11.01
N GLY A 261 -33.72 -21.55 -10.41
CA GLY A 261 -32.49 -21.42 -9.62
C GLY A 261 -31.29 -20.93 -10.43
N SER A 262 -31.40 -20.83 -11.77
CA SER A 262 -30.35 -20.22 -12.60
C SER A 262 -30.33 -18.69 -12.52
N ASN A 263 -31.44 -18.06 -12.10
CA ASN A 263 -31.64 -16.61 -12.08
C ASN A 263 -31.39 -15.91 -13.44
N GLU A 264 -31.33 -16.69 -14.53
CA GLU A 264 -31.13 -16.23 -15.90
C GLU A 264 -32.45 -16.28 -16.68
N TRP A 265 -32.86 -15.15 -17.23
CA TRP A 265 -34.04 -15.09 -18.09
C TRP A 265 -33.69 -15.58 -19.50
N LYS A 266 -34.45 -16.53 -20.03
CA LYS A 266 -34.24 -17.08 -21.38
C LYS A 266 -35.17 -16.44 -22.42
N THR A 267 -34.67 -16.28 -23.64
CA THR A 267 -35.49 -15.77 -24.75
C THR A 267 -36.58 -16.78 -25.16
N LEU A 268 -37.66 -16.32 -25.81
CA LEU A 268 -38.75 -17.24 -26.24
C LEU A 268 -38.23 -18.31 -27.19
N ALA A 269 -37.20 -17.98 -27.98
CA ALA A 269 -36.58 -18.91 -28.92
C ALA A 269 -35.78 -20.01 -28.19
N GLU A 270 -35.05 -19.67 -27.13
CA GLU A 270 -34.30 -20.64 -26.32
C GLU A 270 -35.23 -21.57 -25.55
N VAL A 271 -36.29 -21.04 -24.95
CA VAL A 271 -37.31 -21.85 -24.26
C VAL A 271 -38.01 -22.79 -25.26
N ALA A 272 -38.30 -22.30 -26.47
CA ALA A 272 -38.89 -23.11 -27.54
C ALA A 272 -37.97 -24.26 -28.00
N ARG A 273 -36.66 -24.03 -28.10
CA ARG A 273 -35.68 -25.09 -28.38
C ARG A 273 -35.65 -26.13 -27.26
N HIS A 274 -35.65 -25.71 -26.00
CA HIS A 274 -35.63 -26.61 -24.84
C HIS A 274 -36.89 -27.48 -24.73
N MET A 275 -38.05 -26.96 -25.15
CA MET A 275 -39.34 -27.65 -25.08
C MET A 275 -39.75 -28.33 -26.40
N SER A 276 -38.89 -28.30 -27.43
CA SER A 276 -39.16 -28.79 -28.79
C SER A 276 -40.49 -28.28 -29.38
N CYS A 277 -40.78 -26.99 -29.16
CA CYS A 277 -42.02 -26.33 -29.56
C CYS A 277 -41.77 -25.14 -30.51
N SER A 278 -42.81 -24.65 -31.19
CA SER A 278 -42.73 -23.40 -31.94
C SER A 278 -42.62 -22.17 -31.03
N ARG A 279 -41.87 -21.15 -31.45
CA ARG A 279 -41.75 -19.86 -30.74
C ARG A 279 -43.11 -19.22 -30.46
N GLU A 280 -44.02 -19.28 -31.43
CA GLU A 280 -45.35 -18.67 -31.30
C GLU A 280 -46.22 -19.42 -30.28
N TYR A 281 -46.05 -20.75 -30.22
CA TYR A 281 -46.70 -21.57 -29.20
C TYR A 281 -46.20 -21.19 -27.80
N CYS A 282 -44.89 -21.07 -27.58
CA CYS A 282 -44.35 -20.61 -26.30
C CYS A 282 -44.88 -19.21 -25.91
N ARG A 283 -45.03 -18.29 -26.87
CA ARG A 283 -45.61 -16.96 -26.62
C ARG A 283 -47.05 -17.06 -26.12
N GLN A 284 -47.88 -17.86 -26.78
CA GLN A 284 -49.29 -18.06 -26.39
C GLN A 284 -49.41 -18.72 -25.01
N VAL A 285 -48.57 -19.71 -24.73
CA VAL A 285 -48.54 -20.40 -23.43
C VAL A 285 -48.13 -19.45 -22.30
N VAL A 286 -47.09 -18.62 -22.50
CA VAL A 286 -46.67 -17.61 -21.51
C VAL A 286 -47.80 -16.60 -21.25
N GLN A 287 -48.46 -16.10 -22.30
CA GLN A 287 -49.57 -15.16 -22.13
C GLN A 287 -50.74 -15.79 -21.37
N ARG A 288 -51.07 -17.05 -21.66
CA ARG A 288 -52.13 -17.78 -20.95
C ARG A 288 -51.75 -18.02 -19.49
N ALA A 289 -50.52 -18.44 -19.23
CA ALA A 289 -50.00 -18.67 -17.89
C ALA A 289 -49.97 -17.37 -17.06
N LEU A 290 -49.54 -16.25 -17.63
CA LEU A 290 -49.57 -14.93 -16.96
C LEU A 290 -51.00 -14.47 -16.64
N ARG A 291 -51.99 -14.73 -17.50
CA ARG A 291 -53.40 -14.44 -17.18
C ARG A 291 -53.90 -15.28 -16.01
N LYS A 292 -53.54 -16.57 -15.96
CA LYS A 292 -53.88 -17.46 -14.84
C LYS A 292 -53.20 -17.01 -13.54
N LEU A 293 -51.91 -16.67 -13.60
CA LEU A 293 -51.14 -16.14 -12.47
C LEU A 293 -51.71 -14.81 -11.97
N ARG A 294 -52.13 -13.91 -12.87
CA ARG A 294 -52.79 -12.65 -12.49
C ARG A 294 -54.10 -12.91 -11.73
N LYS A 295 -54.94 -13.84 -12.19
CA LYS A 295 -56.18 -14.21 -11.47
C LYS A 295 -55.89 -14.79 -10.08
N ALA A 296 -54.91 -15.69 -9.98
CA ALA A 296 -54.49 -16.28 -8.70
C ALA A 296 -53.82 -15.25 -7.77
N GLY A 297 -53.09 -14.29 -8.32
CA GLY A 297 -52.47 -13.19 -7.58
C GLY A 297 -53.49 -12.24 -6.95
N ILE A 298 -54.54 -11.88 -7.71
CA ILE A 298 -55.67 -11.08 -7.20
C ILE A 298 -56.44 -11.84 -6.13
N GLN A 299 -56.71 -13.14 -6.32
CA GLN A 299 -57.42 -13.96 -5.34
C GLN A 299 -56.66 -14.16 -4.03
N ASN A 300 -55.32 -14.17 -4.07
CA ASN A 300 -54.47 -14.32 -2.88
C ASN A 300 -54.04 -12.98 -2.25
N GLY A 301 -54.52 -11.83 -2.75
CA GLY A 301 -54.19 -10.51 -2.21
C GLY A 301 -52.72 -10.08 -2.40
N LEU A 302 -51.99 -10.73 -3.30
CA LEU A 302 -50.56 -10.43 -3.57
C LEU A 302 -50.37 -9.31 -4.60
N VAL A 303 -51.44 -8.94 -5.31
CA VAL A 303 -51.47 -7.85 -6.28
C VAL A 303 -52.76 -7.08 -6.03
N ASP A 304 -52.65 -5.79 -5.71
CA ASP A 304 -53.82 -4.91 -5.64
C ASP A 304 -54.56 -4.97 -6.97
N SER A 305 -55.89 -5.09 -6.91
CA SER A 305 -56.71 -5.01 -8.11
C SER A 305 -56.51 -3.64 -8.73
N VAL A 306 -55.65 -3.56 -9.73
CA VAL A 306 -55.44 -2.34 -10.52
C VAL A 306 -56.79 -1.92 -11.09
N SER A 307 -57.28 -0.78 -10.60
CA SER A 307 -58.35 0.02 -11.20
C SER A 307 -57.97 0.49 -12.60
#